data_AF-A0A0H5BX49-F1
#
_entry.id   AF-A0A0H5BX49-F1
#
_cell.length_a   1.000
_cell.length_b   1.000
_cell.length_c   1.000
_cell.angle_alpha   90.00
_cell.angle_beta   90.00
_cell.angle_gamma   90.00
#
_symmetry.space_group_name_H-M   'P 1'
#
loop_
_entity.id
_entity.type
_entity.pdbx_description
1 polymer ?
#
loop_
_entity_poly.entity_id
_entity_poly.type
_entity_poly.pdbx_seq_one_letter_code
_entity_poly.pdbx_strand_id
1 'polypeptide(L)' 'MLSVVDNYIKNNVTKYVLFIESNTISQILDPNDRDTLILFRIDLSTVQVNPITEYFSIYLHVNGKCNKILTLLYYKAY' A
#
# COMPACT_ATOMS: atom_id res chain seq x y z
N MET A 1 -3.50 -0.62 -5.34
CA MET A 1 -2.51 0.24 -6.02
C MET A 1 -1.82 -0.50 -7.17
N LEU A 2 -1.34 -1.73 -6.96
CA LEU A 2 -0.79 -2.57 -8.05
C LEU A 2 -1.79 -2.88 -9.18
N SER A 3 -3.08 -3.05 -8.87
CA SER A 3 -4.14 -3.22 -9.88
C SER A 3 -4.27 -2.02 -10.85
N VAL A 4 -3.96 -0.82 -10.38
CA VAL A 4 -3.96 0.38 -11.22
C VAL A 4 -2.79 0.32 -12.19
N VAL A 5 -1.59 0.00 -11.69
CA VAL A 5 -0.39 -0.18 -12.51
C VAL A 5 -0.59 -1.27 -13.57
N ASP A 6 -1.16 -2.40 -13.17
CA ASP A 6 -1.50 -3.52 -14.06
C ASP A 6 -2.43 -3.07 -15.20
N ASN A 7 -3.44 -2.27 -14.91
CA ASN A 7 -4.34 -1.74 -15.95
C ASN A 7 -3.62 -0.81 -16.94
N TYR A 8 -2.66 0.00 -16.48
CA TYR A 8 -1.90 0.88 -17.36
C TYR A 8 -0.97 0.10 -18.31
N ILE A 9 -0.33 -0.95 -17.81
CA ILE A 9 0.55 -1.80 -18.61
C ILE A 9 -0.26 -2.63 -19.61
N LYS A 10 -1.36 -3.25 -19.18
CA LYS A 10 -2.22 -4.07 -20.05
C LYS A 10 -2.88 -3.29 -21.19
N ASN A 11 -3.23 -2.02 -20.95
CA ASN A 11 -3.78 -1.14 -21.98
C ASN A 11 -2.69 -0.44 -22.82
N ASN A 12 -1.42 -0.88 -22.73
CA ASN A 12 -0.28 -0.31 -23.46
C ASN A 12 -0.09 1.21 -23.25
N VAL A 13 -0.59 1.76 -22.14
CA VAL A 13 -0.44 3.19 -21.81
C VAL A 13 1.01 3.50 -21.42
N THR A 14 1.68 2.55 -20.77
CA THR A 14 3.10 2.62 -20.45
C THR A 14 3.73 1.24 -20.50
N LYS A 15 5.01 1.18 -20.85
CA LYS A 15 5.78 -0.07 -20.91
C LYS A 15 6.46 -0.41 -19.58
N TYR A 16 6.83 0.60 -18.80
CA TYR A 16 7.56 0.42 -17.54
C TYR A 16 6.96 1.30 -16.47
N VAL A 17 6.83 0.76 -15.26
CA VAL A 17 6.36 1.51 -14.10
C VAL A 17 7.29 1.24 -12.93
N LEU A 18 7.76 2.31 -12.29
CA LEU A 18 8.37 2.24 -10.96
C LEU A 18 7.24 2.30 -9.93
N PHE A 19 7.01 1.18 -9.26
CA PHE A 19 6.07 1.09 -8.16
C PHE A 19 6.81 1.29 -6.84
N ILE A 20 6.31 2.21 -6.01
CA ILE A 20 6.87 2.52 -4.69
C ILE A 20 5.77 2.31 -3.65
N GLU A 21 6.08 1.49 -2.65
CA GLU A 21 5.27 1.30 -1.46
C GLU A 21 6.09 1.76 -0.26
N SER A 22 5.58 2.71 0.51
CA SER A 22 6.27 3.23 1.69
C SER A 22 5.29 3.60 2.79
N ASN A 23 5.71 3.41 4.03
CA ASN A 23 4.97 3.87 5.18
C ASN A 23 5.91 4.26 6.33
N THR A 24 5.47 5.21 7.16
CA THR A 24 6.14 5.67 8.38
C THR A 24 5.26 5.48 9.61
N ILE A 25 4.35 4.50 9.59
CA ILE A 25 3.28 4.34 10.59
C ILE A 25 3.85 4.24 12.01
N SER A 26 5.02 3.61 12.20
CA SER A 26 5.63 3.49 13.53
C SER A 26 6.04 4.83 14.16
N GLN A 27 6.11 5.93 13.40
CA GLN A 27 6.44 7.27 13.92
C GLN A 27 5.24 7.97 14.59
N ILE A 28 4.02 7.46 14.40
CA ILE A 28 2.77 8.10 14.83
C ILE A 28 1.94 7.23 15.77
N LEU A 29 2.53 6.12 16.26
CA LEU A 29 1.90 5.25 17.25
C LEU A 29 2.00 5.84 18.66
N ASP A 30 1.06 5.48 19.53
CA ASP A 30 1.16 5.77 20.96
C ASP A 30 2.34 4.95 21.55
N PRO A 31 3.35 5.60 22.14
CA PRO A 31 4.50 4.91 22.74
C PRO A 31 4.14 4.00 23.92
N ASN A 32 2.92 4.11 24.47
CA ASN A 32 2.44 3.25 25.55
C ASN A 32 1.55 2.10 25.06
N ASP A 33 1.12 2.12 23.79
CA ASP A 33 0.32 1.05 23.21
C ASP A 33 1.23 -0.05 22.67
N ARG A 34 1.54 -1.00 23.54
CA ARG A 34 2.39 -2.16 23.22
C ARG A 34 1.85 -2.95 22.02
N ASP A 35 0.53 -3.06 21.86
CA ASP A 35 -0.05 -3.97 20.88
C ASP A 35 0.15 -3.46 19.45
N THR A 36 0.21 -2.15 19.23
CA THR A 36 0.52 -1.57 17.92
C THR A 36 2.01 -1.42 17.69
N LEU A 37 2.80 -1.07 18.72
CA LEU A 37 4.24 -0.87 18.60
C LEU A 37 5.01 -2.11 18.15
N ILE A 38 4.55 -3.30 18.56
CA ILE A 38 5.20 -4.57 18.17
C ILE A 38 4.85 -5.00 16.74
N LEU A 39 3.84 -4.40 16.10
CA LEU A 39 3.31 -4.82 14.81
C LEU A 39 3.80 -3.98 13.62
N PHE A 40 4.05 -2.68 13.82
CA PHE A 40 4.35 -1.77 12.72
C PHE A 40 5.81 -1.27 12.72
N ARG A 41 6.37 -1.13 11.52
CA ARG A 41 7.73 -0.65 11.27
C ARG A 41 7.72 0.33 10.10
N ILE A 42 8.67 1.26 10.07
CA ILE A 42 8.99 2.04 8.87
C ILE A 42 9.40 1.06 7.76
N ASP A 43 8.81 1.21 6.58
CA ASP A 43 9.16 0.38 5.43
C ASP A 43 9.15 1.19 4.12
N LEU A 44 10.02 0.78 3.21
CA LEU A 44 10.11 1.29 1.85
C LEU A 44 10.48 0.12 0.94
N SER A 45 9.59 -0.15 0.00
CA SER A 45 9.75 -1.17 -1.03
C SER A 45 9.54 -0.55 -2.40
N THR A 46 10.34 -1.00 -3.36
CA THR A 46 10.26 -0.55 -4.75
C THR A 46 10.31 -1.74 -5.69
N VAL A 47 9.44 -1.74 -6.70
CA VAL A 47 9.38 -2.78 -7.72
C VAL A 47 9.28 -2.15 -9.10
N GLN A 48 10.13 -2.60 -10.02
CA GLN A 48 9.94 -2.30 -11.43
C GLN A 48 8.94 -3.28 -12.02
N VAL A 49 7.84 -2.77 -12.55
CA VAL A 49 6.81 -3.58 -13.21
C VAL A 49 7.04 -3.51 -14.72
N ASN A 50 7.18 -4.70 -15.31
CA ASN A 50 7.38 -4.90 -16.74
C ASN A 50 6.12 -5.51 -17.38
N PRO A 51 5.93 -5.38 -18.70
CA PRO A 51 4.87 -6.07 -19.41
C PRO A 51 5.10 -7.58 -19.32
N ILE A 52 4.06 -8.30 -18.95
CA ILE A 52 4.06 -9.76 -18.85
C ILE A 52 3.18 -10.36 -19.95
N THR A 53 3.59 -11.50 -20.50
CA THR A 53 2.88 -12.20 -21.59
C THR A 53 1.69 -13.03 -21.11
N GLU A 54 1.57 -13.27 -19.80
CA GLU A 54 0.54 -14.10 -19.19
C GLU A 54 -0.57 -13.24 -18.55
N TYR A 55 -1.80 -13.75 -18.60
CA TYR A 55 -2.97 -13.07 -18.02
C TYR A 55 -3.08 -13.34 -16.52
N PHE A 56 -2.59 -12.41 -15.71
CA PHE A 56 -2.85 -12.37 -14.26
C PHE A 56 -4.03 -11.47 -13.94
N SER A 57 -4.80 -11.77 -12.90
CA SER A 57 -5.93 -10.92 -12.45
C SER A 57 -5.70 -10.48 -11.00
N ILE A 58 -5.89 -9.19 -10.72
CA ILE A 58 -5.81 -8.63 -9.37
C ILE A 58 -7.22 -8.24 -8.92
N TYR A 59 -7.67 -8.80 -7.78
CA TYR A 59 -8.99 -8.51 -7.20
C TYR A 59 -8.84 -7.58 -6.00
N LEU A 60 -9.68 -6.54 -5.95
CA LEU A 60 -9.75 -5.61 -4.81
C LEU A 60 -11.10 -5.74 -4.12
N HIS A 61 -11.06 -5.97 -2.80
CA HIS A 61 -12.24 -6.02 -1.95
C HIS A 61 -12.13 -4.96 -0.85
N VAL A 62 -13.25 -4.33 -0.51
CA VAL A 62 -13.33 -3.34 0.57
C VAL A 62 -14.58 -3.60 1.39
N ASN A 63 -14.44 -3.59 2.72
CA ASN A 63 -15.56 -3.62 3.65
C ASN A 63 -15.46 -2.44 4.63
N GLY A 64 -16.23 -1.39 4.38
CA GLY A 64 -16.21 -0.16 5.19
C GLY A 64 -16.77 -0.31 6.60
N LYS A 65 -17.48 -1.40 6.91
CA LYS A 65 -18.06 -1.63 8.25
C LYS A 65 -17.00 -1.91 9.32
N CYS A 66 -15.77 -2.23 8.91
CA CYS A 66 -14.65 -2.54 9.81
C CYS A 66 -13.84 -1.30 10.23
N ASN A 67 -14.28 -0.08 9.89
CA ASN A 67 -13.51 1.14 10.18
C ASN A 67 -13.19 1.31 11.67
N LYS A 68 -14.06 0.88 12.58
CA LYS A 68 -13.81 0.95 14.04
C LYS A 68 -12.77 -0.05 14.56
N ILE A 69 -12.38 -1.06 13.76
CA ILE A 69 -11.44 -2.12 14.17
C ILE A 69 -9.99 -1.69 13.92
N LEU A 70 -9.74 -0.95 12.83
CA LEU A 70 -8.44 -0.41 12.47
C LEU A 70 -8.62 1.00 11.91
N THR A 71 -8.18 2.00 12.67
CA THR A 71 -8.22 3.40 12.29
C THR A 71 -6.87 4.05 12.56
N LEU A 72 -6.44 4.89 11.63
CA LEU A 72 -5.35 5.82 11.82
C LEU A 72 -5.89 7.20 11.46
N LEU A 73 -6.00 8.08 12.46
CA LEU A 73 -6.46 9.44 12.23
C LEU A 73 -5.34 10.26 11.59
N TYR A 74 -5.72 11.26 10.80
CA TYR A 74 -4.75 12.12 10.14
C TYR A 74 -3.86 12.83 11.17
N TYR A 75 -2.56 12.51 11.15
CA TYR A 75 -1.52 13.19 11.91
C TYR A 75 -0.77 14.15 10.99
N LYS A 76 -0.79 15.44 11.32
CA LYS A 76 -0.04 16.46 10.60
C LYS A 76 1.33 16.61 11.27
N ALA A 77 2.38 16.07 10.65
CA ALA A 77 3.74 16.42 11.01
C ALA A 77 3.98 17.90 10.62
N TYR A 78 4.48 18.69 11.56
CA TYR A 78 4.84 20.11 11.36
C TYR A 78 6.08 20.26 10.49
#